data_AF-A0A8S4NPF4-F1
#
_entry.id   AF-A0A8S4NPF4-F1
#
_cell.length_a   1.000
_cell.length_b   1.000
_cell.length_c   1.000
_cell.angle_alpha   90.00
_cell.angle_beta   90.00
_cell.angle_gamma   90.00
#
_symmetry.space_group_name_H-M   'P 1'
#
loop_
_entity.id
_entity.type
_entity.pdbx_description
1 polymer ?
#
loop_
_entity_poly.entity_id
_entity_poly.type
_entity_poly.pdbx_seq_one_letter_code
_entity_poly.pdbx_strand_id
1 'polypeptide(L)'
;MCRVKGLEDYVQVMKSEGVDLSVGYLFRPMSNSGIILEEPLKYNAIHDCLKYYLATLGLDEGETPHSLRAGCALTMVLSGAATSSSEVMRHVGWFTDESVQYYTRAGLLKDSESVSSRLAKAVVNNDEPENIFRQHTTSLPAFQQ
;
A
#
# COMPACT_ATOMS: atom_id res chain seq x y z
N MET A 1 -2.50 -5.16 10.73
CA MET A 1 -1.11 -4.91 10.27
C MET A 1 -0.67 -3.45 10.48
N CYS A 2 0.39 -3.21 11.24
CA CYS A 2 0.98 -1.87 11.45
C CYS A 2 1.94 -1.52 10.31
N ARG A 3 1.70 -0.40 9.60
CA ARG A 3 2.53 0.03 8.45
C ARG A 3 3.98 0.31 8.85
N VAL A 4 4.20 0.87 10.04
CA VAL A 4 5.55 1.16 10.56
C VAL A 4 6.32 -0.13 10.79
N LYS A 5 5.67 -1.15 11.37
CA LYS A 5 6.30 -2.43 11.64
C LYS A 5 6.78 -3.13 10.36
N GLY A 6 5.99 -3.09 9.29
CA GLY A 6 6.41 -3.65 7.99
C GLY A 6 7.64 -2.95 7.41
N LEU A 7 7.76 -1.64 7.59
CA LEU A 7 8.95 -0.89 7.16
C LEU A 7 10.18 -1.23 8.04
N GLU A 8 9.99 -1.37 9.35
CA GLU A 8 11.04 -1.81 10.27
C GLU A 8 11.56 -3.20 9.91
N ASP A 9 10.65 -4.14 9.62
CA ASP A 9 10.99 -5.50 9.21
C ASP A 9 11.77 -5.49 7.89
N TYR A 10 11.35 -4.69 6.91
CA TYR A 10 12.10 -4.49 5.67
C TYR A 10 13.52 -3.94 5.94
N VAL A 11 13.65 -2.89 6.75
CA VAL A 11 14.95 -2.31 7.11
C VAL A 11 15.85 -3.34 7.80
N GLN A 12 15.28 -4.18 8.65
CA GLN A 12 16.02 -5.23 9.35
C GLN A 12 16.53 -6.30 8.37
N VAL A 13 15.71 -6.74 7.42
CA VAL A 13 16.11 -7.71 6.38
C VAL A 13 17.20 -7.13 5.49
N MET A 14 17.05 -5.89 5.00
CA MET A 14 18.09 -5.29 4.15
C MET A 14 19.43 -5.17 4.88
N LYS A 15 19.42 -4.83 6.18
CA LYS A 15 20.63 -4.82 7.00
C LYS A 15 21.25 -6.21 7.17
N SER A 16 20.46 -7.28 7.32
CA SER A 16 21.01 -8.64 7.41
C SER A 16 21.62 -9.10 6.09
N GLU A 17 21.12 -8.61 4.96
CA GLU A 17 21.69 -8.82 3.62
C GLU A 17 22.89 -7.90 3.32
N GLY A 18 23.38 -7.16 4.31
CA GLY A 18 24.54 -6.26 4.16
C GLY A 18 24.25 -4.98 3.36
N VAL A 19 22.99 -4.64 3.16
CA VAL A 19 22.59 -3.43 2.44
C VAL A 19 22.53 -2.23 3.37
N ASP A 20 23.34 -1.21 3.08
CA ASP A 20 23.27 0.09 3.75
C ASP A 20 22.15 0.95 3.16
N LEU A 21 21.06 1.10 3.91
CA LEU A 21 19.92 1.95 3.57
C LEU A 21 20.09 3.42 3.98
N SER A 22 21.19 3.79 4.65
CA SER A 22 21.51 5.20 4.93
C SER A 22 21.95 5.96 3.68
N VAL A 23 22.31 5.22 2.62
CA VAL A 23 22.71 5.72 1.31
C VAL A 23 21.87 5.09 0.21
N GLY A 24 21.80 5.73 -0.96
CA GLY A 24 21.10 5.21 -2.13
C GLY A 24 19.57 5.17 -1.99
N TYR A 25 18.94 4.15 -2.57
CA TYR A 25 17.48 4.03 -2.65
C TYR A 25 16.93 3.15 -1.51
N LEU A 26 15.79 3.54 -0.94
CA LEU A 26 15.12 2.75 0.11
C LEU A 26 14.61 1.42 -0.44
N PHE A 27 13.90 1.44 -1.57
CA PHE A 27 13.40 0.24 -2.26
C PHE A 27 14.22 -0.03 -3.51
N ARG A 28 14.77 -1.24 -3.59
CA ARG A 28 15.73 -1.65 -4.61
C ARG A 28 15.23 -2.90 -5.32
N PRO A 29 15.38 -3.00 -6.66
CA PRO A 29 15.08 -4.23 -7.36
C PRO A 29 16.15 -5.28 -7.09
N MET A 30 15.76 -6.54 -7.26
CA MET A 30 16.68 -7.68 -7.25
C MET A 30 16.90 -8.14 -8.69
N SER A 31 18.12 -8.53 -9.03
CA SER A 31 18.43 -9.16 -10.31
C SER A 31 17.84 -10.57 -10.39
N ASN A 32 17.80 -11.14 -11.60
CA ASN A 32 17.42 -12.54 -11.79
C ASN A 32 18.33 -13.54 -11.06
N SER A 33 19.53 -13.11 -10.63
CA SER A 33 20.49 -13.92 -9.88
C SER A 33 20.39 -13.71 -8.37
N GLY A 34 19.36 -13.01 -7.88
CA GLY A 34 19.15 -12.77 -6.45
C GLY A 34 19.92 -11.59 -5.86
N ILE A 35 20.64 -10.80 -6.68
CA ILE A 35 21.48 -9.70 -6.20
C ILE A 35 20.64 -8.43 -6.08
N ILE A 36 20.71 -7.76 -4.94
CA ILE A 36 20.07 -6.45 -4.73
C ILE A 36 20.87 -5.39 -5.50
N LEU A 37 20.19 -4.63 -6.36
CA LEU A 37 20.81 -3.63 -7.23
C LEU A 37 20.74 -2.22 -6.61
N GLU A 38 21.74 -1.38 -6.87
CA GLU A 38 21.75 0.05 -6.49
C GLU A 38 20.94 0.92 -7.46
N GLU A 39 19.69 0.53 -7.69
CA GLU A 39 18.77 1.20 -8.61
C GLU A 39 17.42 1.46 -7.93
N PRO A 40 16.66 2.48 -8.36
CA PRO A 40 15.32 2.69 -7.83
C PRO A 40 14.37 1.61 -8.36
N LEU A 41 13.51 1.10 -7.48
CA LEU A 41 12.41 0.24 -7.90
C LEU A 41 11.49 1.01 -8.88
N LYS A 42 11.26 0.43 -10.06
CA LYS A 42 10.47 1.06 -11.12
C LYS A 42 8.97 1.00 -10.82
N TYR A 43 8.22 2.00 -11.28
CA TYR A 43 6.77 2.07 -11.07
C TYR A 43 6.02 0.85 -11.63
N ASN A 44 6.42 0.35 -12.79
CA ASN A 44 5.82 -0.84 -13.38
C ASN A 44 6.00 -2.07 -12.49
N ALA A 45 7.16 -2.26 -11.86
CA ALA A 45 7.37 -3.36 -10.92
C ALA A 45 6.43 -3.26 -9.71
N ILE A 46 6.20 -2.04 -9.18
CA ILE A 46 5.23 -1.82 -8.09
C ILE A 46 3.80 -2.13 -8.55
N HIS A 47 3.45 -1.65 -9.74
CA HIS A 47 2.14 -1.89 -10.35
C HIS A 47 1.89 -3.38 -10.56
N ASP A 48 2.83 -4.10 -11.16
CA ASP A 48 2.71 -5.52 -11.47
C ASP A 48 2.70 -6.37 -10.19
N CYS A 49 3.50 -5.99 -9.18
CA CYS A 49 3.45 -6.58 -7.85
C CYS A 49 2.07 -6.44 -7.20
N LEU A 50 1.50 -5.22 -7.21
CA LEU A 50 0.14 -4.98 -6.71
C LEU A 50 -0.89 -5.84 -7.45
N LYS A 51 -0.85 -5.84 -8.79
CA LYS A 51 -1.77 -6.61 -9.63
C LYS A 51 -1.68 -8.10 -9.36
N TYR A 52 -0.48 -8.63 -9.23
CA TYR A 52 -0.25 -10.04 -8.92
C TYR A 52 -0.95 -10.45 -7.62
N TYR A 53 -0.75 -9.69 -6.54
CA TYR A 53 -1.36 -10.03 -5.25
C TYR A 53 -2.87 -9.86 -5.24
N LEU A 54 -3.40 -8.79 -5.84
CA LEU A 54 -4.84 -8.60 -5.95
C LEU A 54 -5.51 -9.72 -6.76
N ALA A 55 -4.91 -10.09 -7.90
CA ALA A 55 -5.40 -11.19 -8.72
C ALA A 55 -5.35 -12.52 -7.95
N THR A 56 -4.26 -12.80 -7.24
CA THR A 56 -4.09 -14.01 -6.42
C THR A 56 -5.16 -14.11 -5.33
N LEU A 57 -5.57 -12.97 -4.76
CA LEU A 57 -6.59 -12.89 -3.73
C LEU A 57 -8.03 -12.78 -4.28
N GLY A 58 -8.21 -12.70 -5.61
CA GLY A 58 -9.51 -12.49 -6.24
C GLY A 58 -10.11 -11.09 -5.96
N LEU A 59 -9.25 -10.10 -5.72
CA LEU A 59 -9.60 -8.72 -5.35
C LEU A 59 -9.23 -7.70 -6.45
N ASP A 60 -8.81 -8.14 -7.63
CA ASP A 60 -8.49 -7.22 -8.72
C ASP A 60 -9.77 -6.74 -9.44
N GLU A 61 -10.21 -5.54 -9.11
CA GLU A 61 -11.31 -4.83 -9.77
C GLU A 61 -10.81 -3.64 -10.62
N GLY A 62 -9.50 -3.57 -10.88
CA GLY A 62 -8.87 -2.48 -11.63
C GLY A 62 -8.08 -1.49 -10.76
N GLU A 63 -7.72 -1.87 -9.54
CA GLU A 63 -6.89 -1.05 -8.65
C GLU A 63 -5.50 -0.80 -9.23
N THR A 64 -4.93 0.34 -8.85
CA THR A 64 -3.58 0.78 -9.23
C THR A 64 -2.89 1.37 -8.01
N PRO A 65 -1.55 1.54 -8.01
CA PRO A 65 -0.88 2.27 -6.95
C PRO A 65 -1.44 3.69 -6.75
N HIS A 66 -1.93 4.33 -7.82
CA HIS A 66 -2.60 5.63 -7.74
C HIS A 66 -3.97 5.57 -7.06
N SER A 67 -4.74 4.50 -7.24
CA SER A 67 -6.02 4.34 -6.53
C SER A 67 -5.81 4.16 -5.02
N LEU A 68 -4.70 3.55 -4.58
CA LEU A 68 -4.34 3.49 -3.16
C LEU A 68 -4.06 4.88 -2.57
N ARG A 69 -3.38 5.75 -3.33
CA ARG A 69 -3.16 7.15 -2.95
C ARG A 69 -4.49 7.91 -2.81
N ALA A 70 -5.41 7.75 -3.76
CA ALA A 70 -6.74 8.33 -3.68
C ALA A 70 -7.55 7.75 -2.49
N GLY A 71 -7.47 6.45 -2.24
CA GLY A 71 -8.10 5.79 -1.11
C GLY A 71 -7.59 6.29 0.25
N CYS A 72 -6.30 6.61 0.36
CA CYS A 72 -5.73 7.27 1.54
C CYS A 72 -6.37 8.64 1.77
N ALA A 73 -6.46 9.46 0.72
CA ALA A 73 -7.10 10.77 0.77
C ALA A 73 -8.56 10.68 1.23
N LEU A 74 -9.32 9.76 0.63
CA LEU A 74 -10.70 9.49 1.01
C LEU A 74 -10.82 9.04 2.47
N THR A 75 -9.95 8.13 2.91
CA THR A 75 -9.95 7.64 4.30
C THR A 75 -9.68 8.77 5.29
N MET A 76 -8.77 9.70 4.99
CA MET A 76 -8.52 10.88 5.85
C MET A 76 -9.75 11.78 5.97
N VAL A 77 -10.48 11.99 4.87
CA VAL A 77 -11.71 12.81 4.87
C VAL A 77 -12.82 12.10 5.66
N LEU A 78 -13.02 10.79 5.44
CA LEU A 78 -14.09 10.04 6.12
C LEU A 78 -13.83 9.81 7.60
N SER A 79 -12.56 9.65 8.01
CA SER A 79 -12.21 9.49 9.42
C SER A 79 -12.22 10.81 10.20
N GLY A 80 -12.35 11.95 9.51
CA GLY A 80 -12.19 13.28 10.09
C GLY A 80 -10.73 13.63 10.45
N ALA A 81 -9.76 12.80 10.05
CA ALA A 81 -8.34 13.10 10.24
C ALA A 81 -7.87 14.32 9.43
N ALA A 82 -8.58 14.64 8.34
CA ALA A 82 -8.47 15.92 7.65
C ALA A 82 -9.81 16.64 7.71
N THR A 83 -9.79 17.88 8.21
CA THR A 83 -10.95 18.76 8.36
C THR A 83 -11.10 19.73 7.18
N SER A 84 -10.06 19.85 6.35
CA SER A 84 -10.04 20.73 5.19
C SER A 84 -9.28 20.12 4.00
N SER A 85 -9.59 20.58 2.79
CA SER A 85 -8.89 20.15 1.58
C SER A 85 -7.39 20.46 1.61
N SER A 86 -6.97 21.55 2.24
CA SER A 86 -5.55 21.93 2.33
C SER A 86 -4.74 20.91 3.13
N GLU A 87 -5.32 20.30 4.17
CA GLU A 87 -4.70 19.22 4.93
C GLU A 87 -4.53 17.97 4.08
N VAL A 88 -5.57 17.60 3.30
CA VAL A 88 -5.51 16.48 2.35
C VAL A 88 -4.45 16.75 1.29
N MET A 89 -4.46 17.93 0.68
CA MET A 89 -3.51 18.36 -0.34
C MET A 89 -2.08 18.30 0.17
N ARG A 90 -1.82 18.82 1.37
CA ARG A 90 -0.49 18.81 1.99
C ARG A 90 0.00 17.40 2.28
N HIS A 91 -0.88 16.53 2.80
CA HIS A 91 -0.51 15.16 3.13
C HIS A 91 -0.28 14.29 1.89
N VAL A 92 -1.17 14.38 0.91
CA VAL A 92 -1.14 13.56 -0.30
C VAL A 92 -0.19 14.16 -1.34
N GLY A 93 0.06 15.46 -1.33
CA GLY A 93 0.83 16.18 -2.34
C GLY A 93 0.00 16.44 -3.60
N TRP A 94 -1.23 16.95 -3.44
CA TRP A 94 -2.03 17.52 -4.54
C TRP A 94 -1.96 19.04 -4.49
N PHE A 95 -2.08 19.68 -5.65
CA PHE A 95 -1.90 21.12 -5.79
C PHE A 95 -3.20 21.91 -5.95
N THR A 96 -4.32 21.22 -6.15
CA THR A 96 -5.61 21.87 -6.40
C THR A 96 -6.74 21.23 -5.59
N ASP A 97 -7.74 22.03 -5.25
CA ASP A 97 -8.93 21.58 -4.53
C ASP A 97 -9.78 20.63 -5.39
N GLU A 98 -9.82 20.87 -6.71
CA GLU A 98 -10.51 20.01 -7.67
C GLU A 98 -9.96 18.59 -7.63
N SER A 99 -8.65 18.41 -7.41
CA SER A 99 -8.05 17.09 -7.25
C SER A 99 -8.59 16.38 -6.00
N VAL A 100 -8.71 17.10 -4.88
CA VAL A 100 -9.30 16.55 -3.65
C VAL A 100 -10.74 16.13 -3.89
N GLN A 101 -11.56 17.00 -4.47
CA GLN A 101 -12.96 16.71 -4.74
C GLN A 101 -13.12 15.52 -5.69
N TYR A 102 -12.34 15.49 -6.78
CA TYR A 102 -12.42 14.44 -7.79
C TYR A 102 -12.05 13.05 -7.27
N TYR A 103 -10.97 12.95 -6.48
CA TYR A 103 -10.46 11.67 -5.99
C TYR A 103 -11.10 11.19 -4.70
N THR A 104 -11.58 12.10 -3.84
CA THR A 104 -12.30 11.70 -2.63
C THR A 104 -13.76 11.46 -2.91
N ARG A 105 -14.41 12.26 -3.77
CA ARG A 105 -15.86 12.19 -4.02
C ARG A 105 -16.68 12.10 -2.72
N ALA A 106 -16.17 12.71 -1.63
CA ALA A 106 -16.67 12.46 -0.28
C ALA A 106 -18.17 12.83 -0.14
N GLY A 107 -18.65 13.81 -0.91
CA GLY A 107 -20.08 14.15 -0.98
C GLY A 107 -20.95 13.02 -1.52
N LEU A 108 -20.51 12.32 -2.57
CA LEU A 108 -21.27 11.20 -3.18
C LEU A 108 -21.31 9.95 -2.30
N LEU A 109 -20.33 9.80 -1.40
CA LEU A 109 -20.21 8.65 -0.51
C LEU A 109 -20.99 8.80 0.80
N LYS A 110 -21.44 10.01 1.14
CA LYS A 110 -22.31 10.24 2.30
C LYS A 110 -23.74 9.72 2.07
N ASP A 111 -24.18 9.64 0.82
CA ASP A 111 -25.54 9.24 0.42
C ASP A 111 -25.65 7.78 -0.04
N SER A 112 -24.51 7.09 -0.15
CA SER A 112 -24.40 5.66 -0.49
C SER A 112 -24.24 4.86 0.80
N GLU A 113 -24.88 3.68 0.92
CA GLU A 113 -24.59 2.73 2.02
C GLU A 113 -23.06 2.57 2.10
N SER A 114 -22.45 3.12 3.14
CA SER A 114 -21.08 3.63 3.00
C SER A 114 -20.12 2.51 2.59
N VAL A 115 -19.18 2.79 1.70
CA VAL A 115 -18.12 1.82 1.35
C VAL A 115 -17.41 1.34 2.63
N SER A 116 -17.30 2.21 3.64
CA SER A 116 -16.83 1.86 4.98
C SER A 116 -17.70 0.79 5.67
N SER A 117 -19.03 0.79 5.49
CA SER A 117 -19.92 -0.27 6.01
C SER A 117 -19.70 -1.61 5.32
N ARG A 118 -19.44 -1.62 4.00
CA ARG A 118 -19.11 -2.83 3.24
C ARG A 118 -17.73 -3.35 3.62
N LEU A 119 -16.75 -2.47 3.76
CA LEU A 119 -15.38 -2.80 4.18
C LEU A 119 -15.35 -3.29 5.63
N ALA A 120 -16.08 -2.64 6.54
CA ALA A 120 -16.22 -3.08 7.92
C ALA A 120 -16.90 -4.45 8.01
N LYS A 121 -17.94 -4.71 7.23
CA LYS A 121 -18.56 -6.05 7.12
C LYS A 121 -17.58 -7.11 6.60
N ALA A 122 -16.68 -6.76 5.67
CA ALA A 122 -15.67 -7.67 5.15
C ALA A 122 -14.54 -7.97 6.16
N VAL A 123 -14.20 -7.01 7.03
CA VAL A 123 -13.18 -7.15 8.08
C VAL A 123 -13.69 -7.93 9.28
N VAL A 124 -14.96 -7.74 9.69
CA VAL A 124 -15.56 -8.44 10.84
C VAL A 124 -15.69 -9.96 10.61
N ASN A 125 -15.66 -10.42 9.36
CA ASN A 125 -15.83 -11.84 9.01
C ASN A 125 -14.52 -12.58 8.72
N ASN A 126 -13.36 -11.93 8.87
CA ASN A 126 -12.11 -12.49 8.36
C ASN A 126 -10.94 -12.28 9.35
N ASP A 127 -10.76 -13.24 10.26
CA ASP A 127 -9.47 -13.52 10.94
C ASP A 127 -8.44 -14.16 9.98
N GLU A 128 -8.82 -14.39 8.71
CA GLU A 128 -8.01 -15.07 7.70
C GLU A 128 -6.90 -14.25 7.01
N PRO A 129 -7.06 -12.97 6.60
CA PRO A 129 -6.12 -12.32 5.69
C PRO A 129 -4.75 -12.06 6.34
N GLU A 130 -4.71 -11.82 7.67
CA GLU A 130 -3.43 -11.72 8.38
C GLU A 130 -2.74 -13.09 8.49
N ASN A 131 -3.51 -14.18 8.61
CA ASN A 131 -2.97 -15.54 8.61
C ASN A 131 -2.52 -15.98 7.21
N ILE A 132 -3.24 -15.62 6.14
CA ILE A 132 -2.86 -15.87 4.74
C ILE A 132 -1.59 -15.09 4.37
N PHE A 133 -1.48 -13.82 4.77
CA PHE A 133 -0.25 -13.04 4.58
C PHE A 133 0.94 -13.61 5.35
N ARG A 134 0.73 -14.06 6.59
CA ARG A 134 1.77 -14.74 7.39
C ARG A 134 2.16 -16.09 6.81
N GLN A 135 1.21 -16.87 6.31
CA GLN A 135 1.48 -18.15 5.66
C GLN A 135 2.26 -17.98 4.37
N HIS A 136 1.92 -16.99 3.54
CA HIS A 136 2.67 -16.70 2.32
C HIS A 136 4.07 -16.14 2.59
N THR A 137 4.26 -15.36 3.65
CA THR A 137 5.60 -14.86 4.03
C THR A 137 6.45 -15.89 4.76
N THR A 138 5.85 -16.90 5.41
CA THR A 138 6.56 -18.06 6.01
C THR A 138 6.74 -19.24 5.05
N SER A 139 5.99 -19.29 3.94
CA SER A 139 6.14 -20.30 2.88
C SER A 139 7.06 -19.87 1.74
N LEU A 140 7.60 -18.65 1.77
CA LEU A 140 8.72 -18.31 0.90
C LEU A 140 9.91 -19.18 1.37
N PRO A 141 10.55 -19.97 0.49
CA PRO A 141 11.72 -20.73 0.88
C PRO A 141 12.74 -19.74 1.45
N ALA A 142 13.32 -20.07 2.61
CA ALA A 142 14.57 -19.46 3.02
C ALA A 142 15.48 -19.48 1.80
N PHE A 143 15.99 -18.32 1.38
CA PHE A 143 17.03 -18.25 0.37
C PHE A 143 18.16 -19.16 0.84
N GLN A 144 18.21 -20.37 0.28
CA GLN A 144 19.29 -21.31 0.54
C GLN A 144 20.46 -20.89 -0.33
N GLN A 145 21.43 -20.25 0.35
CA GLN A 145 22.86 -20.07 0.05
C GLN A 145 23.26 -19.40 -1.27
#